data_AF-A0A7W1HBZ2-F1
#
_entry.id   AF-A0A7W1HBZ2-F1
#
_cell.length_a   1.000
_cell.length_b   1.000
_cell.length_c   1.000
_cell.angle_alpha   90.00
_cell.angle_beta   90.00
_cell.angle_gamma   90.00
#
_symmetry.space_group_name_H-M   'P 1'
#
loop_
_entity.id
_entity.type
_entity.pdbx_description
1 polymer ?
#
loop_
_entity_poly.entity_id
_entity_poly.type
_entity_poly.pdbx_seq_one_letter_code
_entity_poly.pdbx_strand_id
1 'polypeptide(L)'
;MIGVSRAAAWAVGAGILVAAVPASAPAQQRPSEVYDFRIVPAGTATQIVIETTGTVRYRDEFQPLPPRLTIELLGSSAILPLREYADIYRGGVRYAVVSAPAPDRVRFDFALSGVSSYAVYQEGNTLVVTFENPGQPYPAYVAVPSGGPAAPSPGAVVTRRVAVEAGGAEEVPSQRQVEPGLPGIEGEPITLSFQNADMTTVIRAFGELTGRSIVAGSGVENILVTADIREQPWDEALVTLMHANGLEVRLENGIIRVDSVQNLRQTEMLVDLRTEVIQLNFIAALDVLPVVDPLKSERGSVTADAKTNSHLVTD
;
A
#
# COMPACT_ATOMS: atom_id res chain seq x y z
N MET A 1 57.19 -87.11 18.26
CA MET A 1 55.72 -87.08 18.10
C MET A 1 55.10 -87.27 19.47
N ILE A 2 54.25 -86.34 19.90
CA ILE A 2 52.92 -86.54 20.50
C ILE A 2 52.45 -85.13 20.85
N GLY A 3 51.40 -84.72 20.13
CA GLY A 3 50.94 -83.35 20.02
C GLY A 3 50.12 -82.90 21.22
N VAL A 4 50.23 -81.60 21.47
CA VAL A 4 49.37 -80.81 22.36
C VAL A 4 47.96 -80.79 21.80
N SER A 5 46.94 -80.98 22.64
CA SER A 5 45.57 -80.59 22.32
C SER A 5 44.84 -80.16 23.58
N ARG A 6 44.49 -78.86 23.60
CA ARG A 6 43.57 -78.21 24.55
C ARG A 6 42.18 -78.16 23.91
N ALA A 7 41.12 -78.45 24.65
CA ALA A 7 39.73 -78.01 24.40
C ALA A 7 38.84 -78.58 25.52
N ALA A 8 37.73 -77.99 25.97
CA ALA A 8 37.16 -76.65 25.96
C ALA A 8 36.01 -76.77 26.97
N ALA A 9 35.98 -75.92 27.99
CA ALA A 9 34.90 -75.89 28.97
C ALA A 9 33.68 -75.19 28.35
N TRP A 10 32.54 -75.87 28.33
CA TRP A 10 31.26 -75.28 27.93
C TRP A 10 30.67 -74.55 29.14
N ALA A 11 30.70 -73.22 29.12
CA ALA A 11 29.89 -72.39 30.01
C ALA A 11 28.56 -72.08 29.31
N VAL A 12 27.46 -72.60 29.84
CA VAL A 12 26.10 -72.24 29.43
C VAL A 12 25.78 -70.88 30.04
N GLY A 13 26.00 -69.82 29.26
CA GLY A 13 25.54 -68.47 29.60
C GLY A 13 24.04 -68.35 29.36
N ALA A 14 23.26 -68.19 30.42
CA ALA A 14 21.85 -67.78 30.32
C ALA A 14 21.79 -66.34 29.77
N GLY A 15 21.60 -66.22 28.46
CA GLY A 15 21.35 -64.94 27.81
C GLY A 15 19.99 -64.40 28.24
N ILE A 16 19.98 -63.34 29.05
CA ILE A 16 18.80 -62.50 29.22
C ILE A 16 18.55 -61.83 27.86
N LEU A 17 17.52 -62.30 27.14
CA LEU A 17 16.94 -61.59 26.02
C LEU A 17 16.34 -60.29 26.55
N VAL A 18 17.12 -59.21 26.52
CA VAL A 18 16.56 -57.86 26.56
C VAL A 18 15.79 -57.71 25.26
N ALA A 19 14.46 -57.83 25.32
CA ALA A 19 13.61 -57.46 24.22
C ALA A 19 13.91 -55.98 23.88
N ALA A 20 14.55 -55.76 22.74
CA ALA A 20 14.76 -54.43 22.20
C ALA A 20 13.37 -53.80 22.06
N VAL A 21 13.08 -52.80 22.89
CA VAL A 21 11.95 -51.91 22.69
C VAL A 21 12.10 -51.40 21.26
N PRO A 22 11.14 -51.60 20.35
CA PRO A 22 11.25 -51.09 19.00
C PRO A 22 11.49 -49.59 19.13
N ALA A 23 12.66 -49.13 18.68
CA ALA A 23 12.94 -47.71 18.63
C ALA A 23 11.80 -47.08 17.84
N SER A 24 10.97 -46.30 18.53
CA SER A 24 9.91 -45.51 17.93
C SER A 24 10.55 -44.81 16.73
N ALA A 25 10.07 -45.12 15.52
CA ALA A 25 10.51 -44.41 14.32
C ALA A 25 10.44 -42.91 14.64
N PRO A 26 11.47 -42.11 14.32
CA PRO A 26 11.41 -40.68 14.56
C PRO A 26 10.11 -40.18 13.93
N ALA A 27 9.22 -39.62 14.74
CA ALA A 27 7.95 -39.10 14.25
C ALA A 27 8.30 -38.18 13.09
N GLN A 28 7.82 -38.50 11.87
CA GLN A 28 8.04 -37.71 10.69
C GLN A 28 7.56 -36.29 11.04
N GLN A 29 8.51 -35.39 11.30
CA GLN A 29 8.22 -34.07 11.83
C GLN A 29 7.50 -33.35 10.70
N ARG A 30 6.17 -33.22 10.82
CA ARG A 30 5.37 -32.56 9.79
C ARG A 30 5.94 -31.16 9.60
N PRO A 31 6.14 -30.71 8.35
CA PRO A 31 6.60 -29.36 8.09
C PRO A 31 5.64 -28.38 8.75
N SER A 32 6.18 -27.37 9.43
CA SER A 32 5.39 -26.31 10.04
C SER A 32 4.71 -25.50 8.95
N GLU A 33 3.45 -25.15 9.16
CA GLU A 33 2.66 -24.38 8.21
C GLU A 33 2.47 -22.97 8.78
N VAL A 34 2.73 -21.96 7.96
CA VAL A 34 2.53 -20.55 8.29
C VAL A 34 1.15 -20.15 7.78
N TYR A 35 0.28 -19.67 8.67
CA TYR A 35 -1.13 -19.42 8.31
C TYR A 35 -1.58 -17.98 8.50
N ASP A 36 -0.85 -17.17 9.28
CA ASP A 36 -1.13 -15.75 9.44
C ASP A 36 0.13 -14.97 9.83
N PHE A 37 0.08 -13.65 9.69
CA PHE A 37 0.96 -12.76 10.43
C PHE A 37 0.21 -11.49 10.87
N ARG A 38 0.64 -10.91 11.98
CA ARG A 38 0.02 -9.72 12.57
C ARG A 38 1.08 -8.69 12.90
N ILE A 39 0.67 -7.43 12.94
CA ILE A 39 1.50 -6.33 13.46
C ILE A 39 0.74 -5.68 14.60
N VAL A 40 1.29 -5.78 15.81
CA VAL A 40 0.60 -5.41 17.05
C VAL A 40 1.47 -4.49 17.92
N PRO A 41 0.87 -3.50 18.59
CA PRO A 41 1.60 -2.67 19.54
C PRO A 41 1.93 -3.46 20.82
N ALA A 42 3.14 -3.26 21.35
CA ALA A 42 3.62 -3.84 22.60
C ALA A 42 4.33 -2.78 23.45
N GLY A 43 3.56 -1.97 24.18
CA GLY A 43 4.09 -0.81 24.90
C GLY A 43 4.67 0.22 23.92
N THR A 44 5.96 0.50 24.01
CA THR A 44 6.71 1.38 23.09
C THR A 44 7.42 0.61 21.97
N ALA A 45 7.06 -0.66 21.77
CA ALA A 45 7.59 -1.50 20.71
C ALA A 45 6.50 -1.91 19.74
N THR A 46 6.93 -2.31 18.54
CA THR A 46 6.11 -3.02 17.57
C THR A 46 6.50 -4.48 17.55
N GLN A 47 5.50 -5.35 17.53
CA GLN A 47 5.70 -6.78 17.30
C GLN A 47 5.10 -7.20 15.96
N ILE A 48 5.90 -7.86 15.15
CA ILE A 48 5.44 -8.66 14.02
C ILE A 48 5.34 -10.11 14.51
N VAL A 49 4.12 -10.65 14.50
CA VAL A 49 3.80 -11.97 15.03
C VAL A 49 3.45 -12.87 13.86
N ILE A 50 4.28 -13.88 13.58
CA ILE A 50 4.09 -14.84 12.49
C ILE A 50 3.57 -16.15 13.06
N GLU A 51 2.32 -16.49 12.73
CA GLU A 51 1.59 -17.63 13.30
C GLU A 51 1.85 -18.91 12.51
N THR A 52 2.30 -19.94 13.21
CA THR A 52 2.68 -21.22 12.62
C THR A 52 2.05 -22.41 13.34
N THR A 53 1.99 -23.58 12.72
CA THR A 53 1.44 -24.81 13.34
C THR A 53 2.44 -25.55 14.24
N GLY A 54 3.71 -25.15 14.25
CA GLY A 54 4.82 -25.85 14.90
C GLY A 54 5.97 -24.91 15.24
N THR A 55 6.99 -25.40 15.95
CA THR A 55 8.23 -24.62 16.10
C THR A 55 8.94 -24.49 14.76
N VAL A 56 9.60 -23.36 14.49
CA VAL A 56 10.23 -23.09 13.20
C VAL A 56 11.72 -22.81 13.37
N ARG A 57 12.51 -23.21 12.37
CA ARG A 57 13.87 -22.71 12.23
C ARG A 57 13.82 -21.49 11.32
N TYR A 58 14.60 -20.45 11.63
CA TYR A 58 14.60 -19.23 10.84
C TYR A 58 16.01 -18.69 10.59
N ARG A 59 16.11 -17.84 9.58
CA ARG A 59 17.22 -16.91 9.34
C ARG A 59 16.65 -15.51 9.19
N ASP A 60 17.37 -14.53 9.68
CA ASP A 60 16.99 -13.12 9.58
C ASP A 60 18.14 -12.29 9.03
N GLU A 61 17.78 -11.27 8.24
CA GLU A 61 18.74 -10.33 7.65
C GLU A 61 18.13 -8.92 7.63
N PHE A 62 18.85 -7.96 8.20
CA PHE A 62 18.44 -6.56 8.22
C PHE A 62 19.32 -5.71 7.31
N GLN A 63 18.69 -5.04 6.35
CA GLN A 63 19.31 -4.04 5.51
C GLN A 63 18.92 -2.65 6.03
N PRO A 64 19.87 -1.78 6.41
CA PRO A 64 19.54 -0.50 7.02
C PRO A 64 19.09 0.58 6.01
N LEU A 65 19.46 0.46 4.73
CA LEU A 65 19.25 1.49 3.71
C LEU A 65 18.83 0.86 2.36
N PRO A 66 17.54 0.96 1.96
CA PRO A 66 16.41 1.32 2.81
C PRO A 66 16.15 0.26 3.90
N PRO A 67 15.59 0.62 5.08
CA PRO A 67 15.30 -0.32 6.16
C PRO A 67 14.41 -1.48 5.70
N ARG A 68 14.96 -2.68 5.64
CA ARG A 68 14.25 -3.91 5.29
C ARG A 68 14.66 -5.03 6.23
N LEU A 69 13.69 -5.78 6.72
CA LEU A 69 13.93 -6.99 7.50
C LEU A 69 13.41 -8.19 6.72
N THR A 70 14.31 -9.10 6.39
CA THR A 70 14.00 -10.37 5.74
C THR A 70 14.00 -11.46 6.79
N ILE A 71 12.92 -12.25 6.86
CA ILE A 71 12.82 -13.44 7.70
C ILE A 71 12.56 -14.65 6.80
N GLU A 72 13.46 -15.61 6.79
CA GLU A 72 13.34 -16.87 6.04
C GLU A 72 13.09 -18.03 7.01
N LEU A 73 11.92 -18.64 6.92
CA LEU A 73 11.53 -19.82 7.67
C LEU A 73 11.93 -21.08 6.93
N LEU A 74 12.64 -21.98 7.62
CA LEU A 74 13.23 -23.20 7.07
C LEU A 74 12.41 -24.43 7.49
N GLY A 75 12.16 -25.34 6.55
CA GLY A 75 11.32 -26.54 6.78
C GLY A 75 9.84 -26.20 6.99
N SER A 76 9.40 -25.06 6.46
CA SER A 76 8.03 -24.55 6.63
C SER A 76 7.36 -24.30 5.29
N SER A 77 6.04 -24.49 5.22
CA SER A 77 5.23 -24.16 4.05
C SER A 77 4.20 -23.07 4.39
N ALA A 78 3.69 -22.36 3.38
CA ALA A 78 2.74 -21.27 3.56
C ALA A 78 1.31 -21.70 3.20
N ILE A 79 0.36 -21.48 4.10
CA ILE A 79 -1.08 -21.55 3.85
C ILE A 79 -1.65 -20.14 3.59
N LEU A 80 -1.06 -19.11 4.21
CA LEU A 80 -1.42 -17.73 3.90
C LEU A 80 -1.14 -17.38 2.42
N PRO A 81 -1.89 -16.43 1.83
CA PRO A 81 -1.63 -15.97 0.47
C PRO A 81 -0.20 -15.49 0.26
N LEU A 82 0.48 -16.02 -0.76
CA LEU A 82 1.79 -15.55 -1.21
C LEU A 82 1.59 -14.34 -2.12
N ARG A 83 1.73 -13.15 -1.53
CA ARG A 83 1.53 -11.87 -2.22
C ARG A 83 2.26 -10.76 -1.49
N GLU A 84 2.22 -9.58 -2.09
CA GLU A 84 2.46 -8.35 -1.36
C GLU A 84 1.21 -7.99 -0.52
N TYR A 85 1.44 -7.79 0.76
CA TYR A 85 0.51 -7.18 1.70
C TYR A 85 0.86 -5.70 1.76
N ALA A 86 0.29 -4.96 0.81
CA ALA A 86 0.41 -3.51 0.71
C ALA A 86 -0.40 -2.82 1.82
N ASP A 87 -0.19 -1.51 1.97
CA ASP A 87 -1.01 -0.63 2.81
C ASP A 87 -1.06 -0.99 4.29
N ILE A 88 -0.03 -1.67 4.82
CA ILE A 88 0.01 -1.98 6.26
C ILE A 88 0.15 -0.69 7.05
N TYR A 89 1.22 0.08 6.81
CA TYR A 89 1.51 1.35 7.50
C TYR A 89 1.16 1.34 9.01
N ARG A 90 1.56 0.28 9.73
CA ARG A 90 1.33 0.10 11.18
C ARG A 90 2.65 -0.14 11.89
N GLY A 91 2.84 0.54 13.01
CA GLY A 91 3.97 0.26 13.90
C GLY A 91 5.37 0.39 13.28
N GLY A 92 5.55 1.19 12.23
CA GLY A 92 6.83 1.27 11.51
C GLY A 92 6.99 0.22 10.40
N VAL A 93 6.01 -0.66 10.18
CA VAL A 93 5.94 -1.57 9.02
C VAL A 93 5.11 -0.94 7.91
N ARG A 94 5.67 -0.79 6.71
CA ARG A 94 5.00 -0.20 5.53
C ARG A 94 4.20 -1.22 4.74
N TYR A 95 4.88 -2.28 4.31
CA TYR A 95 4.31 -3.42 3.59
C TYR A 95 5.13 -4.68 3.91
N ALA A 96 4.57 -5.83 3.60
CA ALA A 96 5.25 -7.12 3.69
C ALA A 96 5.08 -7.88 2.39
N VAL A 97 6.15 -8.49 1.87
CA VAL A 97 6.05 -9.45 0.77
C VAL A 97 6.23 -10.84 1.33
N VAL A 98 5.26 -11.72 1.08
CA VAL A 98 5.35 -13.13 1.47
C VAL A 98 5.56 -13.98 0.22
N SER A 99 6.64 -14.74 0.19
CA SER A 99 7.02 -15.59 -0.94
C SER A 99 7.49 -16.96 -0.46
N ALA A 100 7.51 -17.94 -1.37
CA ALA A 100 8.01 -19.29 -1.09
C ALA A 100 9.17 -19.61 -2.05
N PRO A 101 10.42 -19.27 -1.69
CA PRO A 101 11.58 -19.49 -2.58
C PRO A 101 11.88 -20.98 -2.81
N ALA A 102 11.37 -21.88 -1.96
CA ALA A 102 11.37 -23.33 -2.13
C ALA A 102 10.12 -23.93 -1.45
N PRO A 103 9.73 -25.18 -1.74
CA PRO A 103 8.52 -25.79 -1.16
C PRO A 103 8.52 -25.90 0.37
N ASP A 104 9.70 -25.95 0.98
CA ASP A 104 9.94 -26.03 2.41
C ASP A 104 10.51 -24.71 2.97
N ARG A 105 10.31 -23.59 2.26
CA ARG A 105 10.76 -22.27 2.68
C ARG A 105 9.70 -21.20 2.50
N VAL A 106 9.54 -20.37 3.53
CA VAL A 106 8.69 -19.17 3.47
C VAL A 106 9.57 -17.96 3.79
N ARG A 107 9.53 -16.95 2.93
CA ARG A 107 10.26 -15.70 3.11
C ARG A 107 9.29 -14.55 3.30
N PHE A 108 9.50 -13.80 4.38
CA PHE A 108 8.87 -12.52 4.64
C PHE A 108 9.89 -11.40 4.40
N ASP A 109 9.57 -10.47 3.53
CA ASP A 109 10.34 -9.24 3.31
C ASP A 109 9.52 -8.06 3.84
N PHE A 110 9.88 -7.52 5.01
CA PHE A 110 9.22 -6.37 5.63
C PHE A 110 9.94 -5.07 5.26
N ALA A 111 9.21 -4.12 4.69
CA ALA A 111 9.71 -2.75 4.52
C ALA A 111 9.42 -1.94 5.78
N LEU A 112 10.46 -1.40 6.40
CA LEU A 112 10.40 -0.76 7.71
C LEU A 112 10.67 0.75 7.63
N SER A 113 10.33 1.48 8.69
CA SER A 113 10.62 2.92 8.85
C SER A 113 11.07 3.23 10.26
N GLY A 114 12.19 3.94 10.39
CA GLY A 114 12.71 4.36 11.70
C GLY A 114 13.26 3.22 12.57
N VAL A 115 13.40 2.01 12.04
CA VAL A 115 13.90 0.85 12.77
C VAL A 115 15.42 0.79 12.66
N SER A 116 16.11 0.72 13.80
CA SER A 116 17.58 0.64 13.88
C SER A 116 18.06 -0.67 14.53
N SER A 117 17.23 -1.29 15.36
CA SER A 117 17.48 -2.56 16.03
C SER A 117 16.20 -3.38 16.11
N TYR A 118 16.35 -4.71 16.16
CA TYR A 118 15.25 -5.64 16.33
C TYR A 118 15.73 -6.89 17.09
N ALA A 119 14.80 -7.66 17.61
CA ALA A 119 15.05 -8.98 18.16
C ALA A 119 14.01 -9.96 17.60
N VAL A 120 14.44 -11.20 17.34
CA VAL A 120 13.57 -12.29 16.92
C VAL A 120 13.63 -13.39 17.96
N TYR A 121 12.48 -13.85 18.42
CA TYR A 121 12.38 -14.97 19.35
C TYR A 121 11.13 -15.80 19.04
N GLN A 122 11.15 -17.05 19.48
CA GLN A 122 10.02 -17.96 19.31
C GLN A 122 9.35 -18.24 20.66
N GLU A 123 8.03 -18.06 20.70
CA GLU A 123 7.17 -18.39 21.85
C GLU A 123 6.14 -19.44 21.44
N GLY A 124 6.41 -20.71 21.75
CA GLY A 124 5.59 -21.83 21.29
C GLY A 124 5.56 -21.92 19.76
N ASN A 125 4.39 -21.74 19.17
CA ASN A 125 4.17 -21.72 17.72
C ASN A 125 4.19 -20.30 17.11
N THR A 126 4.52 -19.34 17.99
CA THR A 126 4.80 -17.91 17.85
C THR A 126 6.16 -17.53 17.27
N LEU A 127 6.37 -17.07 16.03
CA LEU A 127 7.63 -16.35 15.75
C LEU A 127 7.39 -14.85 15.90
N VAL A 128 8.10 -14.22 16.83
CA VAL A 128 7.91 -12.80 17.16
C VAL A 128 9.16 -12.03 16.79
N VAL A 129 8.98 -11.01 15.96
CA VAL A 129 9.97 -9.96 15.70
C VAL A 129 9.54 -8.75 16.51
N THR A 130 10.41 -8.20 17.34
CA THR A 130 10.14 -6.99 18.13
C THR A 130 11.16 -5.91 17.81
N PHE A 131 10.72 -4.66 17.69
CA PHE A 131 11.60 -3.50 17.55
C PHE A 131 11.01 -2.26 18.21
N GLU A 132 11.85 -1.31 18.56
CA GLU A 132 11.41 -0.06 19.19
C GLU A 132 10.56 0.78 18.23
N ASN A 133 9.44 1.28 18.74
CA ASN A 133 8.57 2.21 18.05
C ASN A 133 8.03 3.23 19.07
N PRO A 134 8.78 4.31 19.35
CA PRO A 134 8.40 5.31 20.35
C PRO A 134 7.21 6.19 19.93
N GLY A 135 6.57 5.90 18.80
CA GLY A 135 5.38 6.60 18.31
C GLY A 135 4.12 6.35 19.13
N GLN A 136 3.02 6.97 18.70
CA GLN A 136 1.69 6.78 19.29
C GLN A 136 1.17 5.34 19.07
N PRO A 137 0.32 4.80 19.97
CA PRO A 137 -0.29 3.49 19.79
C PRO A 137 -1.10 3.45 18.49
N TYR A 138 -1.09 2.29 17.83
CA TYR A 138 -1.73 2.06 16.54
C TYR A 138 -2.60 0.79 16.58
N PRO A 139 -3.63 0.69 15.74
CA PRO A 139 -4.47 -0.51 15.70
C PRO A 139 -3.71 -1.70 15.11
N ALA A 140 -4.00 -2.89 15.62
CA ALA A 140 -3.41 -4.14 15.11
C ALA A 140 -3.75 -4.35 13.63
N TYR A 141 -2.78 -4.84 12.86
CA TYR A 141 -2.98 -5.34 11.51
C TYR A 141 -2.99 -6.88 11.53
N VAL A 142 -3.85 -7.49 10.70
CA VAL A 142 -4.00 -8.94 10.55
C VAL A 142 -3.97 -9.27 9.06
N ALA A 143 -3.05 -10.14 8.64
CA ALA A 143 -2.86 -10.46 7.23
C ALA A 143 -3.94 -11.36 6.65
N VAL A 144 -4.41 -12.31 7.46
CA VAL A 144 -5.49 -13.23 7.13
C VAL A 144 -6.60 -13.05 8.18
N PRO A 145 -7.58 -12.15 7.95
CA PRO A 145 -8.71 -12.04 8.86
C PRO A 145 -9.44 -13.38 8.89
N SER A 146 -9.56 -13.98 10.07
CA SER A 146 -10.33 -15.19 10.30
C SER A 146 -11.83 -14.90 10.10
N GLY A 147 -12.26 -14.93 8.84
CA GLY A 147 -13.64 -14.73 8.44
C GLY A 147 -13.80 -14.88 6.93
N GLY A 148 -14.36 -16.02 6.51
CA GLY A 148 -15.21 -16.01 5.31
C GLY A 148 -16.32 -14.94 5.47
N PRO A 149 -17.05 -14.58 4.39
CA PRO A 149 -17.97 -13.44 4.40
C PRO A 149 -18.84 -13.45 5.66
N ALA A 150 -18.61 -12.47 6.53
CA ALA A 150 -19.43 -12.27 7.70
C ALA A 150 -20.83 -11.92 7.21
N ALA A 151 -21.75 -12.86 7.38
CA ALA A 151 -23.17 -12.57 7.29
C ALA A 151 -23.46 -11.35 8.19
N PRO A 152 -24.23 -10.35 7.72
CA PRO A 152 -24.58 -9.22 8.54
C PRO A 152 -25.27 -9.71 9.80
N SER A 153 -24.76 -9.28 10.97
CA SER A 153 -25.40 -9.56 12.25
C SER A 153 -26.78 -8.87 12.26
N PRO A 154 -27.88 -9.58 12.56
CA PRO A 154 -29.19 -8.95 12.69
C PRO A 154 -29.22 -8.15 13.99
N GLY A 155 -29.60 -6.87 13.90
CA GLY A 155 -30.09 -6.12 15.05
C GLY A 155 -29.19 -4.99 15.55
N ALA A 156 -29.11 -3.92 14.76
CA ALA A 156 -29.04 -2.57 15.32
C ALA A 156 -29.87 -1.67 14.39
N VAL A 157 -31.18 -1.63 14.65
CA VAL A 157 -32.07 -0.67 14.02
C VAL A 157 -31.75 0.70 14.63
N VAL A 158 -30.93 1.50 13.94
CA VAL A 158 -30.91 2.95 14.16
C VAL A 158 -31.96 3.53 13.22
N THR A 159 -33.19 3.68 13.72
CA THR A 159 -34.22 4.46 13.02
C THR A 159 -33.79 5.92 12.95
N ARG A 160 -33.12 6.33 11.86
CA ARG A 160 -33.10 7.74 11.46
C ARG A 160 -34.45 8.03 10.80
N ARG A 161 -35.36 8.66 11.55
CA ARG A 161 -36.59 9.22 10.99
C ARG A 161 -36.21 10.28 9.96
N VAL A 162 -36.56 10.04 8.70
CA VAL A 162 -36.63 11.05 7.65
C VAL A 162 -37.96 11.76 7.84
N ALA A 163 -37.92 13.02 8.27
CA ALA A 163 -39.05 13.94 8.11
C ALA A 163 -38.92 14.56 6.71
N VAL A 164 -39.86 14.21 5.83
CA VAL A 164 -40.07 14.91 4.58
C VAL A 164 -40.98 16.09 4.89
N GLU A 165 -40.44 17.31 4.84
CA GLU A 165 -41.24 18.51 4.60
C GLU A 165 -40.83 19.09 3.24
N ALA A 166 -41.84 19.21 2.39
CA ALA A 166 -41.78 19.81 1.08
C ALA A 166 -42.08 21.31 1.17
N GLY A 167 -41.37 22.09 0.36
CA GLY A 167 -41.53 23.54 0.20
C GLY A 167 -40.13 24.13 0.04
N GLY A 168 -39.62 24.38 -1.16
CA GLY A 168 -40.23 25.24 -2.15
C GLY A 168 -39.68 26.66 -1.95
N ALA A 169 -38.44 26.88 -2.38
CA ALA A 169 -37.92 28.21 -2.72
C ALA A 169 -36.72 28.03 -3.65
N GLU A 170 -36.82 28.68 -4.79
CA GLU A 170 -35.80 28.81 -5.82
C GLU A 170 -34.72 29.77 -5.33
N GLU A 171 -33.49 29.28 -5.15
CA GLU A 171 -32.29 30.10 -4.99
C GLU A 171 -31.22 29.63 -5.98
N VAL A 172 -31.04 30.46 -7.01
CA VAL A 172 -29.82 30.83 -7.77
C VAL A 172 -28.60 29.94 -7.52
N PRO A 173 -27.91 29.45 -8.59
CA PRO A 173 -26.80 28.51 -8.47
C PRO A 173 -25.75 29.10 -7.55
N SER A 174 -25.67 28.51 -6.35
CA SER A 174 -24.60 28.77 -5.42
C SER A 174 -23.32 28.40 -6.14
N GLN A 175 -22.53 29.43 -6.36
CA GLN A 175 -21.14 29.43 -6.81
C GLN A 175 -20.52 28.07 -6.54
N ARG A 176 -19.97 27.41 -7.59
CA ARG A 176 -19.07 26.27 -7.44
C ARG A 176 -18.15 26.60 -6.28
N GLN A 177 -18.45 25.99 -5.15
CA GLN A 177 -17.56 25.96 -4.02
C GLN A 177 -16.36 25.24 -4.60
N VAL A 178 -15.30 26.00 -4.88
CA VAL A 178 -14.07 25.46 -5.45
C VAL A 178 -13.63 24.42 -4.45
N GLU A 179 -13.92 23.15 -4.76
CA GLU A 179 -13.49 22.01 -3.95
C GLU A 179 -11.97 22.13 -3.89
N PRO A 180 -11.40 22.37 -2.70
CA PRO A 180 -9.96 22.38 -2.56
C PRO A 180 -9.53 20.91 -2.63
N GLY A 181 -9.25 20.44 -3.84
CA GLY A 181 -8.91 19.05 -4.13
C GLY A 181 -8.61 18.86 -5.61
N LEU A 182 -7.96 17.75 -5.96
CA LEU A 182 -7.68 17.44 -7.36
C LEU A 182 -8.92 16.80 -7.99
N PRO A 183 -9.40 17.25 -9.17
CA PRO A 183 -10.60 16.70 -9.78
C PRO A 183 -10.53 15.18 -9.96
N GLY A 184 -11.48 14.46 -9.34
CA GLY A 184 -11.55 12.99 -9.42
C GLY A 184 -10.52 12.23 -8.59
N ILE A 185 -9.82 12.90 -7.68
CA ILE A 185 -8.92 12.29 -6.70
C ILE A 185 -9.39 12.67 -5.30
N GLU A 186 -9.82 11.68 -4.52
CA GLU A 186 -10.03 11.86 -3.08
C GLU A 186 -8.77 11.38 -2.35
N GLY A 187 -8.16 12.26 -1.56
CA GLY A 187 -6.93 11.95 -0.84
C GLY A 187 -7.16 11.41 0.57
N GLU A 188 -6.36 10.41 0.94
CA GLU A 188 -6.30 9.95 2.33
C GLU A 188 -5.76 11.07 3.25
N PRO A 189 -6.28 11.20 4.49
CA PRO A 189 -5.75 12.11 5.48
C PRO A 189 -4.27 11.84 5.80
N ILE A 190 -3.47 12.91 5.76
CA ILE A 190 -2.04 12.89 6.07
C ILE A 190 -1.71 13.91 7.14
N THR A 191 -0.61 13.64 7.84
CA THR A 191 -0.01 14.57 8.78
C THR A 191 1.46 14.76 8.40
N LEU A 192 1.82 15.99 8.04
CA LEU A 192 3.16 16.37 7.59
C LEU A 192 3.55 17.72 8.19
N SER A 193 4.81 17.87 8.59
CA SER A 193 5.33 19.14 9.10
C SER A 193 6.62 19.49 8.39
N PHE A 194 6.66 20.71 7.85
CA PHE A 194 7.77 21.27 7.10
C PHE A 194 8.18 22.58 7.76
N GLN A 195 9.48 22.74 8.00
CA GLN A 195 10.05 23.97 8.55
C GLN A 195 11.17 24.43 7.65
N ASN A 196 10.99 25.61 7.05
CA ASN A 196 11.96 26.22 6.14
C ASN A 196 12.47 25.24 5.06
N ALA A 197 11.56 24.43 4.51
CA ALA A 197 11.87 23.40 3.52
C ALA A 197 11.74 23.97 2.10
N ASP A 198 12.61 23.53 1.19
CA ASP A 198 12.47 23.84 -0.23
C ASP A 198 11.21 23.19 -0.83
N MET A 199 10.47 23.92 -1.66
CA MET A 199 9.21 23.46 -2.24
C MET A 199 9.39 22.18 -3.07
N THR A 200 10.52 21.99 -3.74
CA THR A 200 10.85 20.74 -4.45
C THR A 200 10.95 19.57 -3.48
N THR A 201 11.50 19.82 -2.28
CA THR A 201 11.57 18.81 -1.21
C THR A 201 10.19 18.49 -0.66
N VAL A 202 9.33 19.50 -0.52
CA VAL A 202 7.93 19.32 -0.11
C VAL A 202 7.17 18.48 -1.14
N ILE A 203 7.22 18.85 -2.42
CA ILE A 203 6.55 18.13 -3.51
C ILE A 203 7.01 16.68 -3.59
N ARG A 204 8.32 16.45 -3.48
CA ARG A 204 8.88 15.09 -3.42
C ARG A 204 8.34 14.33 -2.21
N ALA A 205 8.28 14.96 -1.03
CA ALA A 205 7.73 14.33 0.17
C ALA A 205 6.25 13.94 -0.01
N PHE A 206 5.44 14.77 -0.67
CA PHE A 206 4.06 14.43 -1.04
C PHE A 206 3.99 13.24 -2.00
N GLY A 207 4.82 13.21 -3.05
CA GLY A 207 4.86 12.09 -3.99
C GLY A 207 5.31 10.77 -3.33
N GLU A 208 6.32 10.85 -2.45
CA GLU A 208 6.81 9.71 -1.68
C GLU A 208 5.77 9.19 -0.67
N LEU A 209 5.01 10.08 -0.03
CA LEU A 209 4.00 9.70 0.95
C LEU A 209 2.74 9.10 0.30
N THR A 210 2.29 9.68 -0.82
CA THR A 210 1.02 9.34 -1.47
C THR A 210 1.18 8.29 -2.57
N GLY A 211 2.41 7.95 -2.95
CA GLY A 211 2.70 7.05 -4.08
C GLY A 211 2.34 7.64 -5.44
N ARG A 212 2.06 8.95 -5.52
CA ARG A 212 1.71 9.65 -6.75
C ARG A 212 2.96 10.16 -7.47
N SER A 213 2.93 10.11 -8.79
CA SER A 213 3.94 10.79 -9.60
C SER A 213 3.63 12.28 -9.64
N ILE A 214 4.43 13.06 -8.90
CA ILE A 214 4.33 14.53 -8.85
C ILE A 214 5.61 15.14 -9.45
N VAL A 215 5.45 16.05 -10.41
CA VAL A 215 6.55 16.70 -11.13
C VAL A 215 6.53 18.19 -10.85
N ALA A 216 7.66 18.73 -10.38
CA ALA A 216 7.87 20.16 -10.20
C ALA A 216 8.37 20.80 -11.50
N GLY A 217 7.75 21.91 -11.91
CA GLY A 217 8.19 22.76 -13.01
C GLY A 217 9.20 23.83 -12.57
N SER A 218 9.72 24.60 -13.53
CA SER A 218 10.80 25.57 -13.27
C SER A 218 10.40 26.71 -12.33
N GLY A 219 9.11 26.99 -12.17
CA GLY A 219 8.60 28.04 -11.27
C GLY A 219 8.64 27.69 -9.78
N VAL A 220 9.08 26.47 -9.43
CA VAL A 220 9.05 25.94 -8.05
C VAL A 220 10.37 26.15 -7.31
N GLU A 221 11.47 26.40 -8.03
CA GLU A 221 12.81 26.50 -7.45
C GLU A 221 12.96 27.69 -6.48
N ASN A 222 13.70 27.49 -5.39
CA ASN A 222 14.04 28.50 -4.38
C ASN A 222 12.86 29.03 -3.54
N ILE A 223 11.70 28.37 -3.57
CA ILE A 223 10.57 28.70 -2.69
C ILE A 223 10.74 27.93 -1.37
N LEU A 224 10.89 28.67 -0.27
CA LEU A 224 10.99 28.10 1.08
C LEU A 224 9.63 28.14 1.76
N VAL A 225 9.23 27.02 2.34
CA VAL A 225 7.90 26.83 2.92
C VAL A 225 8.01 26.28 4.33
N THR A 226 7.14 26.81 5.19
CA THR A 226 6.86 26.26 6.52
C THR A 226 5.37 25.94 6.56
N ALA A 227 5.04 24.67 6.78
CA ALA A 227 3.67 24.19 6.74
C ALA A 227 3.49 23.05 7.73
N ASP A 228 2.36 23.03 8.43
CA ASP A 228 2.00 21.98 9.36
C ASP A 228 0.59 21.49 8.99
N ILE A 229 0.55 20.27 8.46
CA ILE A 229 -0.64 19.61 7.94
C ILE A 229 -0.97 18.50 8.93
N ARG A 230 -2.20 18.46 9.43
CA ARG A 230 -2.65 17.45 10.40
C ARG A 230 -4.01 16.90 10.00
N GLU A 231 -4.05 15.60 9.77
CA GLU A 231 -5.28 14.85 9.42
C GLU A 231 -6.06 15.50 8.26
N GLN A 232 -5.34 16.08 7.29
CA GLN A 232 -5.97 16.69 6.11
C GLN A 232 -5.81 15.77 4.90
N PRO A 233 -6.84 15.63 4.04
CA PRO A 233 -6.70 14.96 2.74
C PRO A 233 -5.48 15.49 1.99
N TRP A 234 -4.62 14.59 1.51
CA TRP A 234 -3.36 15.01 0.92
C TRP A 234 -3.53 15.86 -0.34
N ASP A 235 -4.60 15.64 -1.10
CA ASP A 235 -4.93 16.35 -2.33
C ASP A 235 -5.38 17.79 -2.02
N GLU A 236 -6.24 17.97 -1.02
CA GLU A 236 -6.65 19.27 -0.49
C GLU A 236 -5.45 20.04 0.09
N ALA A 237 -4.65 19.36 0.90
CA ALA A 237 -3.47 19.93 1.53
C ALA A 237 -2.43 20.35 0.48
N LEU A 238 -2.21 19.54 -0.56
CA LEU A 238 -1.30 19.84 -1.66
C LEU A 238 -1.79 21.07 -2.43
N VAL A 239 -3.04 21.08 -2.89
CA VAL A 239 -3.62 22.20 -3.66
C VAL A 239 -3.55 23.49 -2.85
N THR A 240 -3.96 23.43 -1.58
CA THR A 240 -3.96 24.60 -0.69
C THR A 240 -2.54 25.15 -0.48
N LEU A 241 -1.57 24.26 -0.25
CA LEU A 241 -0.18 24.67 -0.02
C LEU A 241 0.46 25.28 -1.27
N MET A 242 0.20 24.70 -2.45
CA MET A 242 0.74 25.22 -3.72
C MET A 242 0.10 26.57 -4.08
N HIS A 243 -1.23 26.69 -3.97
CA HIS A 243 -1.95 27.94 -4.23
C HIS A 243 -1.50 29.08 -3.29
N ALA A 244 -1.27 28.79 -2.01
CA ALA A 244 -0.79 29.78 -1.04
C ALA A 244 0.59 30.37 -1.41
N ASN A 245 1.38 29.66 -2.23
CA ASN A 245 2.70 30.07 -2.69
C ASN A 245 2.72 30.51 -4.16
N GLY A 246 1.56 30.76 -4.78
CA GLY A 246 1.46 31.23 -6.17
C GLY A 246 1.76 30.16 -7.23
N LEU A 247 1.76 28.89 -6.83
CA LEU A 247 1.87 27.73 -7.70
C LEU A 247 0.49 27.16 -7.99
N GLU A 248 0.36 26.43 -9.08
CA GLU A 248 -0.87 25.77 -9.49
C GLU A 248 -0.58 24.29 -9.79
N VAL A 249 -1.57 23.45 -9.45
CA VAL A 249 -1.46 21.99 -9.53
C VAL A 249 -2.39 21.50 -10.63
N ARG A 250 -1.90 20.68 -11.55
CA ARG A 250 -2.70 20.08 -12.62
C ARG A 250 -2.50 18.58 -12.71
N LEU A 251 -3.58 17.86 -12.96
CA LEU A 251 -3.55 16.44 -13.26
C LEU A 251 -3.55 16.23 -14.78
N GLU A 252 -2.45 15.69 -15.30
CA GLU A 252 -2.30 15.41 -16.74
C GLU A 252 -1.88 13.95 -16.92
N ASN A 253 -2.75 13.14 -17.52
CA ASN A 253 -2.48 11.73 -17.82
C ASN A 253 -2.04 10.88 -16.60
N GLY A 254 -2.58 11.17 -15.41
CA GLY A 254 -2.23 10.46 -14.17
C GLY A 254 -0.96 10.95 -13.48
N ILE A 255 -0.30 11.99 -14.01
CA ILE A 255 0.84 12.67 -13.39
C ILE A 255 0.35 14.02 -12.86
N ILE A 256 0.74 14.36 -11.63
CA ILE A 256 0.43 15.65 -11.01
C ILE A 256 1.58 16.60 -11.34
N ARG A 257 1.30 17.68 -12.05
CA ARG A 257 2.27 18.73 -12.39
C ARG A 257 2.06 19.94 -11.49
N VAL A 258 3.13 20.50 -10.94
CA VAL A 258 3.12 21.71 -10.11
C VAL A 258 4.04 22.74 -10.74
N ASP A 259 3.53 23.92 -11.09
CA ASP A 259 4.35 25.02 -11.63
C ASP A 259 3.69 26.38 -11.31
N SER A 260 4.37 27.47 -11.64
CA SER A 260 3.80 28.81 -11.50
C SER A 260 2.67 29.04 -12.50
N VAL A 261 1.65 29.79 -12.07
CA VAL A 261 0.49 30.15 -12.92
C VAL A 261 0.94 30.83 -14.23
N GLN A 262 2.03 31.60 -14.20
CA GLN A 262 2.57 32.26 -15.39
C GLN A 262 3.23 31.27 -16.36
N ASN A 263 4.02 30.32 -15.85
CA ASN A 263 4.65 29.29 -16.68
C ASN A 263 3.64 28.32 -17.28
N LEU A 264 2.57 27.97 -16.53
CA LEU A 264 1.50 27.12 -17.06
C LEU A 264 0.80 27.81 -18.23
N ARG A 265 0.43 29.09 -18.06
CA ARG A 265 -0.19 29.87 -19.15
C ARG A 265 0.72 30.03 -20.35
N GLN A 266 2.02 30.25 -20.15
CA GLN A 266 2.99 30.34 -21.24
C GLN A 266 3.23 28.99 -21.92
N THR A 267 3.28 27.90 -21.16
CA THR A 267 3.44 26.54 -21.72
C THR A 267 2.20 26.15 -22.50
N GLU A 268 1.00 26.45 -22.00
CA GLU A 268 -0.23 26.26 -22.77
C GLU A 268 -0.18 27.04 -24.08
N MET A 269 0.26 28.31 -24.06
CA MET A 269 0.45 29.10 -25.28
C MET A 269 1.43 28.47 -26.28
N LEU A 270 2.36 27.62 -25.82
CA LEU A 270 3.36 26.92 -26.64
C LEU A 270 2.92 25.53 -27.12
N VAL A 271 1.82 24.98 -26.60
CA VAL A 271 1.22 23.75 -27.15
C VAL A 271 0.39 24.12 -28.36
N ASP A 272 0.77 23.58 -29.52
CA ASP A 272 0.09 23.82 -30.79
C ASP A 272 -1.30 23.19 -30.79
N LEU A 273 -2.33 24.02 -31.04
CA LEU A 273 -3.69 23.57 -31.28
C LEU A 273 -3.73 22.79 -32.60
N ARG A 274 -4.18 21.53 -32.56
CA ARG A 274 -4.43 20.73 -33.76
C ARG A 274 -5.87 20.91 -34.20
N THR A 275 -6.09 21.01 -35.51
CA THR A 275 -7.44 21.07 -36.08
C THR A 275 -7.73 19.77 -36.81
N GLU A 276 -8.78 19.07 -36.39
CA GLU A 276 -9.26 17.84 -37.00
C GLU A 276 -10.67 18.02 -37.56
N VAL A 277 -10.92 17.41 -38.72
CA VAL A 277 -12.25 17.36 -39.35
C VAL A 277 -12.84 15.99 -39.10
N ILE A 278 -13.90 15.92 -38.30
CA ILE A 278 -14.60 14.68 -37.96
C ILE A 278 -15.93 14.64 -38.69
N GLN A 279 -16.06 13.75 -39.67
CA GLN A 279 -17.30 13.56 -40.42
C GLN A 279 -18.26 12.62 -39.68
N LEU A 280 -19.54 12.99 -39.60
CA LEU A 280 -20.58 12.18 -38.98
C LEU A 280 -21.41 11.45 -40.05
N ASN A 281 -21.68 10.17 -39.82
CA ASN A 281 -22.39 9.32 -40.79
C ASN A 281 -23.88 9.10 -40.45
N PHE A 282 -24.27 9.24 -39.19
CA PHE A 282 -25.58 8.77 -38.71
C PHE A 282 -26.42 9.84 -37.99
N ILE A 283 -25.81 10.97 -37.61
CA ILE A 283 -26.47 12.08 -36.91
C ILE A 283 -26.02 13.39 -37.54
N ALA A 284 -26.90 14.39 -37.56
CA ALA A 284 -26.56 15.72 -38.05
C ALA A 284 -25.57 16.42 -37.10
N ALA A 285 -24.54 17.05 -37.64
CA ALA A 285 -23.51 17.74 -36.87
C ALA A 285 -24.07 18.88 -36.00
N LEU A 286 -25.16 19.53 -36.41
CA LEU A 286 -25.83 20.54 -35.57
C LEU A 286 -26.43 19.95 -34.28
N ASP A 287 -26.94 18.72 -34.35
CA ASP A 287 -27.64 18.09 -33.23
C ASP A 287 -26.65 17.55 -32.18
N VAL A 288 -25.41 17.24 -32.62
CA VAL A 288 -24.33 16.74 -31.75
C VAL A 288 -23.59 17.90 -31.08
N LEU A 289 -23.54 19.07 -31.71
CA LEU A 289 -22.85 20.27 -31.22
C LEU A 289 -23.08 20.59 -29.72
N PRO A 290 -24.32 20.64 -29.20
CA PRO A 290 -24.55 20.97 -27.78
C PRO A 290 -23.99 19.94 -26.78
N VAL A 291 -23.71 18.72 -27.24
CA VAL A 291 -23.16 17.63 -26.40
C VAL A 291 -21.63 17.68 -26.36
N VAL A 292 -20.98 18.05 -27.47
CA VAL A 292 -19.50 18.13 -27.56
C VAL A 292 -18.95 19.50 -27.18
N ASP A 293 -19.72 20.58 -27.34
CA ASP A 293 -19.28 21.92 -26.94
C ASP A 293 -18.78 22.02 -25.48
N PRO A 294 -19.37 21.35 -24.47
CA PRO A 294 -18.84 21.37 -23.10
C PRO A 294 -17.64 20.44 -22.87
N LEU A 295 -17.27 19.58 -23.82
CA LEU A 295 -16.17 18.62 -23.69
C LEU A 295 -14.82 19.16 -24.20
N LYS A 296 -14.80 20.34 -24.82
CA LYS A 296 -13.57 21.00 -25.32
C LYS A 296 -12.73 21.55 -24.18
N SER A 297 -11.41 21.66 -24.40
CA SER A 297 -10.54 22.41 -23.50
C SER A 297 -10.92 23.90 -23.46
N GLU A 298 -10.44 24.63 -22.46
CA GLU A 298 -10.70 26.07 -22.30
C GLU A 298 -10.26 26.91 -23.52
N ARG A 299 -9.33 26.40 -24.34
CA ARG A 299 -8.83 27.04 -25.57
C ARG A 299 -9.36 26.40 -26.85
N GLY A 300 -10.04 25.27 -26.74
CA GLY A 300 -10.55 24.52 -27.88
C GLY A 300 -11.76 25.19 -28.52
N SER A 301 -11.96 24.95 -29.82
CA SER A 301 -13.15 25.41 -30.55
C SER A 301 -13.75 24.28 -31.35
N VAL A 302 -15.08 24.24 -31.38
CA VAL A 302 -15.86 23.24 -32.10
C VAL A 302 -16.86 23.98 -32.97
N THR A 303 -16.80 23.74 -34.28
CA THR A 303 -17.76 24.30 -35.25
C THR A 303 -18.37 23.18 -36.07
N ALA A 304 -19.68 23.22 -36.30
CA ALA A 304 -20.36 22.28 -37.20
C ALA A 304 -20.50 22.87 -38.59
N ASP A 305 -20.18 22.08 -39.62
CA ASP A 305 -20.54 22.36 -41.01
C ASP A 305 -21.72 21.47 -41.43
N ALA A 306 -22.87 22.11 -41.63
CA ALA A 306 -24.11 21.45 -42.04
C ALA A 306 -24.07 20.90 -43.48
N LYS A 307 -23.21 21.43 -44.36
CA LYS A 307 -23.13 20.99 -45.76
C LYS A 307 -22.36 19.68 -45.90
N THR A 308 -21.29 19.51 -45.13
CA THR A 308 -20.42 18.32 -45.17
C THR A 308 -20.71 17.34 -44.04
N ASN A 309 -21.65 17.68 -43.16
CA ASN A 309 -21.99 16.96 -41.94
C ASN A 309 -20.75 16.62 -41.09
N SER A 310 -19.90 17.62 -40.87
CA SER A 310 -18.61 17.45 -40.19
C SER A 310 -18.45 18.45 -39.04
N HIS A 311 -17.71 18.05 -38.01
CA HIS A 311 -17.21 18.95 -36.97
C HIS A 311 -15.76 19.32 -37.26
N LEU A 312 -15.48 20.61 -37.22
CA LEU A 312 -14.14 21.15 -37.15
C LEU A 312 -13.81 21.33 -35.67
N VAL A 313 -12.91 20.49 -35.16
CA VAL A 313 -12.47 20.48 -33.76
C VAL A 313 -11.05 21.01 -33.72
N THR A 314 -10.83 22.08 -32.98
CA THR A 314 -9.50 22.62 -32.70
C THR A 314 -9.24 22.44 -31.22
N ASP A 315 -8.30 21.56 -30.84
CA ASP A 315 -7.96 21.24 -29.45
C ASP A 315 -6.55 20.64 -29.33
#